data_AF-A0A963EEF3-F1
#
_entry.id   AF-A0A963EEF3-F1
#
_cell.length_a   1.000
_cell.length_b   1.000
_cell.length_c   1.000
_cell.angle_alpha   90.00
_cell.angle_beta   90.00
_cell.angle_gamma   90.00
#
_symmetry.space_group_name_H-M   'P 1'
#
loop_
_entity.id
_entity.type
_entity.pdbx_description
1 polymer ?
#
loop_
_entity_poly.entity_id
_entity_poly.type
_entity_poly.pdbx_seq_one_letter_code
_entity_poly.pdbx_strand_id
1 'polypeptide(L)'
;VILSAGNLATTQEVMNHIQRDIDYPCGGNNLVNARYLFEAAEYVGRVSVQVQREHSAALSQSGVSGETTLLIGGQISGQPHGLMLIYPQGNYITASPETPYLQIGESKYGKPSLDRIVSPGLSLENGAKLCLVSLESTSRSNITVGAPFEIGIYRKESLILGNRCRFEQNNPYMVQVRRTWNDGIRNAFHALPGFMPEQHSNIVQPDPAFPQQQEMQQQPIPQQQQLMT
;
A
#
# COMPACT_ATOMS: atom_id res chain seq x y z
N VAL A 1 -2.92 2.84 -17.79
CA VAL A 1 -1.81 2.56 -16.85
C VAL A 1 -2.21 1.36 -16.00
N ILE A 2 -1.31 0.39 -15.82
CA ILE A 2 -1.52 -0.77 -14.93
C ILE A 2 -0.41 -0.77 -13.88
N LEU A 3 -0.80 -0.94 -12.61
CA LEU A 3 0.12 -1.17 -11.48
C LEU A 3 -0.16 -2.55 -10.91
N SER A 4 0.88 -3.24 -10.45
CA SER A 4 0.79 -4.64 -10.02
C SER A 4 1.38 -4.88 -8.64
N ALA A 5 0.79 -5.78 -7.87
CA ALA A 5 1.30 -6.29 -6.61
C ALA A 5 0.95 -7.77 -6.43
N GLY A 6 1.76 -8.51 -5.68
CA GLY A 6 1.58 -9.94 -5.44
C GLY A 6 2.76 -10.75 -6.00
N ASN A 7 2.48 -11.95 -6.48
CA ASN A 7 3.50 -12.84 -7.02
C ASN A 7 4.14 -12.26 -8.29
N LEU A 8 5.46 -12.07 -8.27
CA LEU A 8 6.19 -11.44 -9.38
C LEU A 8 6.07 -12.24 -10.68
N ALA A 9 6.22 -13.57 -10.63
CA ALA A 9 6.13 -14.41 -11.83
C ALA A 9 4.74 -14.30 -12.46
N THR A 10 3.69 -14.38 -11.64
CA THR A 10 2.31 -14.19 -12.08
C THR A 10 2.09 -12.81 -12.71
N THR A 11 2.51 -11.73 -12.05
CA THR A 11 2.34 -10.37 -12.61
C THR A 11 3.06 -10.17 -13.94
N GLN A 12 4.28 -10.72 -14.09
CA GLN A 12 5.04 -10.61 -15.35
C GLN A 12 4.35 -11.39 -16.47
N GLU A 13 3.87 -12.59 -16.20
CA GLU A 13 3.16 -13.41 -17.17
C GLU A 13 1.83 -12.76 -17.60
N VAL A 14 1.08 -12.17 -16.66
CA VAL A 14 -0.10 -11.36 -16.98
C VAL A 14 0.24 -10.21 -17.92
N MET A 15 1.31 -9.44 -17.63
CA MET A 15 1.74 -8.35 -18.51
C MET A 15 2.17 -8.84 -19.88
N ASN A 16 2.84 -10.00 -19.97
CA ASN A 16 3.25 -10.61 -21.24
C ASN A 16 2.05 -11.03 -22.09
N HIS A 17 1.01 -11.62 -21.49
CA HIS A 17 -0.23 -11.97 -22.18
C HIS A 17 -0.95 -10.72 -22.71
N ILE A 18 -1.04 -9.68 -21.88
CA ILE A 18 -1.63 -8.39 -22.28
C ILE A 18 -0.86 -7.80 -23.46
N GLN A 19 0.48 -7.75 -23.39
CA GLN A 19 1.31 -7.20 -24.46
C GLN A 19 1.15 -8.00 -25.76
N ARG A 20 1.18 -9.33 -25.68
CA ARG A 20 0.95 -10.20 -26.85
C ARG A 20 -0.40 -9.92 -27.51
N ASP A 21 -1.47 -9.79 -26.74
CA ASP A 21 -2.81 -9.56 -27.27
C ASP A 21 -2.97 -8.13 -27.87
N ILE A 22 -2.13 -7.17 -27.45
CA ILE A 22 -1.99 -5.85 -28.07
C ILE A 22 -1.25 -5.96 -29.41
N ASP A 23 -0.13 -6.67 -29.43
CA ASP A 23 0.74 -6.80 -30.61
C ASP A 23 0.09 -7.66 -31.72
N TYR A 24 -0.68 -8.69 -31.33
CA TYR A 24 -1.34 -9.63 -32.23
C TYR A 24 -2.84 -9.77 -31.91
N PRO A 25 -3.68 -8.78 -32.26
CA PRO A 25 -5.12 -8.84 -32.00
C PRO A 25 -5.79 -10.00 -32.75
N CYS A 26 -6.40 -10.94 -32.02
CA CYS A 26 -7.06 -12.12 -32.58
C CYS A 26 -8.59 -12.00 -32.66
N GLY A 27 -9.12 -10.77 -32.69
CA GLY A 27 -10.56 -10.48 -32.80
C GLY A 27 -11.33 -10.47 -31.47
N GLY A 28 -10.70 -10.85 -30.35
CA GLY A 28 -11.26 -10.73 -29.01
C GLY A 28 -11.09 -9.33 -28.38
N ASN A 29 -11.75 -9.09 -27.25
CA ASN A 29 -11.56 -7.87 -26.46
C ASN A 29 -10.14 -7.80 -25.87
N ASN A 30 -9.50 -6.64 -25.98
CA ASN A 30 -8.18 -6.32 -25.43
C ASN A 30 -8.13 -4.83 -25.01
N LEU A 31 -6.97 -4.35 -24.54
CA LEU A 31 -6.82 -2.96 -24.09
C LEU A 31 -6.91 -1.92 -25.21
N VAL A 32 -6.69 -2.29 -26.47
CA VAL A 32 -6.71 -1.37 -27.63
C VAL A 32 -8.14 -1.12 -28.11
N ASN A 33 -9.00 -2.13 -28.04
CA ASN A 33 -10.38 -2.04 -28.52
C ASN A 33 -11.43 -1.80 -27.42
N ALA A 34 -11.02 -1.78 -26.14
CA ALA A 34 -11.90 -1.41 -25.04
C ALA A 34 -12.50 -0.01 -25.26
N ARG A 35 -13.82 0.10 -25.13
CA ARG A 35 -14.58 1.35 -25.29
C ARG A 35 -14.87 2.00 -23.95
N TYR A 36 -14.94 1.21 -22.89
CA TYR A 36 -15.13 1.68 -21.51
C TYR A 36 -14.00 1.17 -20.61
N LEU A 37 -13.68 1.93 -19.56
CA LEU A 37 -12.61 1.55 -18.63
C LEU A 37 -12.92 0.22 -17.91
N PHE A 38 -14.20 -0.07 -17.65
CA PHE A 38 -14.60 -1.33 -17.04
C PHE A 38 -14.35 -2.53 -17.96
N GLU A 39 -14.50 -2.39 -19.28
CA GLU A 39 -14.17 -3.46 -20.25
C GLU A 39 -12.67 -3.76 -20.22
N ALA A 40 -11.84 -2.72 -20.08
CA ALA A 40 -10.41 -2.89 -19.89
C ALA A 40 -10.10 -3.63 -18.56
N ALA A 41 -10.82 -3.32 -17.48
CA ALA A 41 -10.69 -4.02 -16.21
C ALA A 41 -11.15 -5.49 -16.29
N GLU A 42 -12.26 -5.78 -16.97
CA GLU A 42 -12.74 -7.15 -17.24
C GLU A 42 -11.72 -7.97 -18.02
N TYR A 43 -11.15 -7.38 -19.07
CA TYR A 43 -10.11 -8.02 -19.87
C TYR A 43 -8.88 -8.35 -19.01
N VAL A 44 -8.35 -7.38 -18.26
CA VAL A 44 -7.18 -7.59 -17.39
C VAL A 44 -7.47 -8.60 -16.29
N GLY A 45 -8.65 -8.52 -15.66
CA GLY A 45 -9.10 -9.48 -14.64
C GLY A 45 -9.18 -10.90 -15.18
N ARG A 46 -9.74 -11.09 -16.38
CA ARG A 46 -9.80 -12.39 -17.06
C ARG A 46 -8.41 -12.97 -17.30
N VAL A 47 -7.48 -12.18 -17.84
CA VAL A 47 -6.09 -12.61 -18.07
C VAL A 47 -5.41 -12.98 -16.73
N SER A 48 -5.57 -12.16 -15.69
CA SER A 48 -5.04 -12.43 -14.36
C SER A 48 -5.56 -13.73 -13.75
N VAL A 49 -6.87 -13.97 -13.84
CA VAL A 49 -7.49 -15.21 -13.34
C VAL A 49 -6.98 -16.43 -14.11
N GLN A 50 -6.82 -16.31 -15.43
CA GLN A 50 -6.29 -17.40 -16.25
C GLN A 50 -4.88 -17.80 -15.80
N VAL A 51 -3.95 -16.85 -15.74
CA VAL A 51 -2.55 -17.12 -15.34
C VAL A 51 -2.47 -17.70 -13.94
N GLN A 52 -3.21 -17.15 -12.97
CA GLN A 52 -3.22 -17.67 -11.60
C GLN A 52 -3.76 -19.11 -11.52
N ARG A 53 -4.78 -19.45 -12.33
CA ARG A 53 -5.33 -20.82 -12.38
C ARG A 53 -4.33 -21.81 -12.95
N GLU A 54 -3.63 -21.44 -14.01
CA GLU A 54 -2.63 -22.29 -14.68
C GLU A 54 -1.55 -22.77 -13.69
N HIS A 55 -1.11 -21.92 -12.77
CA HIS A 55 -0.05 -22.24 -11.80
C HIS A 55 -0.54 -22.64 -10.40
N SER A 56 -1.85 -22.57 -10.14
CA SER A 56 -2.45 -22.72 -8.81
C SER A 56 -2.08 -24.02 -8.09
N ALA A 57 -2.08 -25.16 -8.80
CA ALA A 57 -1.78 -26.47 -8.22
C ALA A 57 -0.32 -26.59 -7.77
N ALA A 58 0.63 -26.18 -8.62
CA ALA A 58 2.06 -26.25 -8.32
C ALA A 58 2.46 -25.28 -7.19
N LEU A 59 1.90 -24.08 -7.19
CA LEU A 59 2.14 -23.08 -6.15
C LEU A 59 1.56 -23.51 -4.79
N SER A 60 0.37 -24.11 -4.81
CA SER A 60 -0.27 -24.64 -3.60
C SER A 60 0.52 -25.79 -2.98
N GLN A 61 1.09 -26.69 -3.80
CA GLN A 61 1.95 -27.79 -3.34
C GLN A 61 3.26 -27.29 -2.70
N SER A 62 3.75 -26.13 -3.10
CA SER A 62 4.97 -25.50 -2.55
C SER A 62 4.69 -24.51 -1.41
N GLY A 63 3.41 -24.30 -1.03
CA GLY A 63 3.02 -23.35 0.01
C GLY A 63 3.21 -21.87 -0.38
N VAL A 64 3.33 -21.58 -1.68
CA VAL A 64 3.53 -20.22 -2.20
C VAL A 64 2.20 -19.68 -2.74
N SER A 65 1.88 -18.42 -2.42
CA SER A 65 0.73 -17.75 -3.04
C SER A 65 1.07 -17.27 -4.46
N GLY A 66 0.20 -17.62 -5.41
CA GLY A 66 0.19 -17.06 -6.77
C GLY A 66 -0.68 -15.82 -6.92
N GLU A 67 -1.26 -15.32 -5.83
CA GLU A 67 -2.22 -14.22 -5.91
C GLU A 67 -1.58 -12.93 -6.42
N THR A 68 -2.35 -12.22 -7.24
CA THR A 68 -1.99 -10.95 -7.85
C THR A 68 -3.16 -10.00 -7.76
N THR A 69 -2.88 -8.75 -7.41
CA THR A 69 -3.84 -7.64 -7.39
C THR A 69 -3.32 -6.53 -8.29
N LEU A 70 -4.20 -5.90 -9.06
CA LEU A 70 -3.84 -4.91 -10.07
C LEU A 70 -4.64 -3.62 -9.87
N LEU A 71 -4.02 -2.47 -10.13
CA LEU A 71 -4.74 -1.23 -10.37
C LEU A 71 -4.72 -0.95 -11.87
N ILE A 72 -5.86 -0.56 -12.42
CA ILE A 72 -5.96 -0.01 -13.77
C ILE A 72 -6.54 1.40 -13.69
N GLY A 73 -5.90 2.34 -14.36
CA GLY A 73 -6.37 3.72 -14.42
C GLY A 73 -5.99 4.41 -15.72
N GLY A 74 -6.76 5.43 -16.08
CA GLY A 74 -6.59 6.19 -17.30
C GLY A 74 -7.90 6.75 -17.82
N GLN A 75 -7.93 7.01 -19.13
CA GLN A 75 -9.10 7.55 -19.81
C GLN A 75 -9.12 7.03 -21.25
N ILE A 76 -10.32 6.72 -21.73
CA ILE A 76 -10.60 6.41 -23.14
C ILE A 76 -11.24 7.64 -23.76
N SER A 77 -10.93 7.94 -25.03
CA SER A 77 -11.46 9.11 -25.72
C SER A 77 -13.00 9.14 -25.67
N GLY A 78 -13.57 10.26 -25.25
CA GLY A 78 -15.02 10.43 -25.08
C GLY A 78 -15.62 9.78 -23.83
N GLN A 79 -14.82 9.14 -22.98
CA GLN A 79 -15.23 8.58 -21.69
C GLN A 79 -14.61 9.35 -20.53
N PRO A 80 -15.23 9.34 -19.32
CA PRO A 80 -14.59 9.87 -18.13
C PRO A 80 -13.30 9.09 -17.82
N HIS A 81 -12.32 9.77 -17.21
CA HIS A 81 -11.18 9.10 -16.59
C HIS A 81 -11.65 8.29 -15.37
N GLY A 82 -10.89 7.27 -14.99
CA GLY A 82 -11.20 6.46 -13.83
C GLY A 82 -10.00 5.69 -13.29
N LEU A 83 -10.21 5.06 -12.14
CA LEU A 83 -9.26 4.21 -11.43
C LEU A 83 -10.03 3.02 -10.85
N MET A 84 -9.52 1.82 -11.06
CA MET A 84 -10.16 0.57 -10.65
C MET A 84 -9.15 -0.37 -10.00
N LEU A 85 -9.58 -1.10 -8.99
CA LEU A 85 -8.83 -2.16 -8.31
C LEU A 85 -9.38 -3.50 -8.73
N ILE A 86 -8.53 -4.34 -9.31
CA ILE A 86 -8.84 -5.70 -9.74
C ILE A 86 -8.29 -6.66 -8.68
N TYR A 87 -9.19 -7.43 -8.07
CA TYR A 87 -8.86 -8.44 -7.06
C TYR A 87 -8.29 -9.71 -7.69
N PRO A 88 -7.64 -10.60 -6.91
CA PRO A 88 -7.14 -11.88 -7.41
C PRO A 88 -8.20 -12.74 -8.10
N GLN A 89 -9.47 -12.59 -7.71
CA GLN A 89 -10.60 -13.32 -8.32
C GLN A 89 -11.07 -12.73 -9.66
N GLY A 90 -10.47 -11.63 -10.12
CA GLY A 90 -10.75 -10.97 -11.39
C GLY A 90 -11.93 -10.00 -11.37
N ASN A 91 -12.71 -9.97 -10.29
CA ASN A 91 -13.68 -8.91 -10.04
C ASN A 91 -12.98 -7.60 -9.63
N TYR A 92 -13.69 -6.49 -9.70
CA TYR A 92 -13.10 -5.18 -9.45
C TYR A 92 -14.03 -4.21 -8.73
N ILE A 93 -13.45 -3.15 -8.16
CA ILE A 93 -14.15 -1.95 -7.68
C ILE A 93 -13.58 -0.69 -8.35
N THR A 94 -14.36 0.38 -8.37
CA THR A 94 -13.97 1.68 -8.94
C THR A 94 -13.79 2.72 -7.83
N ALA A 95 -12.80 3.58 -7.96
CA ALA A 95 -12.65 4.75 -7.09
C ALA A 95 -13.86 5.69 -7.23
N SER A 96 -14.27 6.33 -6.14
CA SER A 96 -15.39 7.28 -6.11
C SER A 96 -14.95 8.61 -5.49
N PRO A 97 -15.74 9.69 -5.56
CA PRO A 97 -15.44 10.91 -4.84
C PRO A 97 -15.27 10.72 -3.33
N GLU A 98 -16.01 9.78 -2.73
CA GLU A 98 -15.94 9.41 -1.31
C GLU A 98 -14.73 8.51 -0.99
N THR A 99 -14.28 7.72 -1.97
CA THR A 99 -13.06 6.89 -1.89
C THR A 99 -12.14 7.20 -3.08
N PRO A 100 -11.45 8.35 -3.07
CA PRO A 100 -10.77 8.92 -4.24
C PRO A 100 -9.41 8.30 -4.57
N TYR A 101 -8.96 7.29 -3.81
CA TYR A 101 -7.69 6.63 -4.04
C TYR A 101 -7.79 5.13 -3.71
N LEU A 102 -6.96 4.32 -4.35
CA LEU A 102 -6.86 2.88 -4.14
C LEU A 102 -5.39 2.50 -3.93
N GLN A 103 -5.14 1.45 -3.13
CA GLN A 103 -3.79 0.96 -2.83
C GLN A 103 -3.71 -0.56 -3.07
N ILE A 104 -2.52 -1.02 -3.46
CA ILE A 104 -2.17 -2.44 -3.61
C ILE A 104 -0.82 -2.70 -2.93
N GLY A 105 -0.53 -3.96 -2.60
CA GLY A 105 0.68 -4.34 -1.86
C GLY A 105 0.59 -3.94 -0.38
N GLU A 106 1.72 -3.51 0.20
CA GLU A 106 1.77 -3.10 1.61
C GLU A 106 1.22 -1.68 1.82
N SER A 107 -0.07 -1.59 2.14
CA SER A 107 -0.83 -0.32 2.11
C SER A 107 -1.00 0.36 3.47
N LYS A 108 -0.81 -0.36 4.58
CA LYS A 108 -1.23 0.07 5.92
C LYS A 108 -0.45 1.26 6.47
N TYR A 109 0.86 1.30 6.25
CA TYR A 109 1.76 2.28 6.87
C TYR A 109 1.62 3.70 6.29
N GLY A 110 1.44 3.82 4.98
CA GLY A 110 1.27 5.11 4.29
C GLY A 110 -0.17 5.64 4.29
N LYS A 111 -1.16 4.77 4.54
CA LYS A 111 -2.59 5.09 4.52
C LYS A 111 -2.99 6.28 5.41
N PRO A 112 -2.48 6.43 6.66
CA PRO A 112 -2.89 7.55 7.52
C PRO A 112 -2.56 8.95 6.98
N SER A 113 -1.55 9.08 6.12
CA SER A 113 -1.26 10.37 5.45
C SER A 113 -2.25 10.65 4.33
N LEU A 114 -2.63 9.61 3.59
CA LEU A 114 -3.63 9.69 2.53
C LEU A 114 -5.01 10.04 3.09
N ASP A 115 -5.46 9.32 4.13
CA ASP A 115 -6.76 9.51 4.78
C ASP A 115 -6.96 10.93 5.32
N ARG A 116 -5.88 11.63 5.71
CA ARG A 116 -5.96 12.98 6.30
C ARG A 116 -5.93 14.12 5.28
N ILE A 117 -5.36 13.91 4.10
CA ILE A 117 -5.02 14.99 3.16
C ILE A 117 -5.74 14.84 1.82
N VAL A 118 -5.99 13.62 1.36
CA VAL A 118 -6.65 13.40 0.07
C VAL A 118 -8.06 13.99 0.10
N SER A 119 -8.39 14.75 -0.93
CA SER A 119 -9.73 15.24 -1.22
C SER A 119 -9.90 15.43 -2.73
N PRO A 120 -11.13 15.45 -3.26
CA PRO A 120 -11.38 15.64 -4.70
C PRO A 120 -10.79 16.93 -5.29
N GLY A 121 -10.56 17.96 -4.46
CA GLY A 121 -9.97 19.23 -4.87
C GLY A 121 -8.43 19.28 -4.81
N LEU A 122 -7.76 18.21 -4.37
CA LEU A 122 -6.31 18.17 -4.26
C LEU A 122 -5.66 18.25 -5.65
N SER A 123 -4.75 19.20 -5.85
CA SER A 123 -4.04 19.32 -7.13
C SER A 123 -3.19 18.09 -7.42
N LEU A 124 -2.97 17.77 -8.69
CA LEU A 124 -2.17 16.62 -9.11
C LEU A 124 -0.74 16.67 -8.56
N GLU A 125 -0.15 17.86 -8.48
CA GLU A 125 1.19 18.09 -7.95
C GLU A 125 1.27 17.82 -6.44
N ASN A 126 0.23 18.22 -5.68
CA ASN A 126 0.16 17.90 -4.25
C ASN A 126 -0.21 16.44 -4.01
N GLY A 127 -1.04 15.84 -4.86
CA GLY A 127 -1.29 14.39 -4.86
C GLY A 127 -0.01 13.60 -5.08
N ALA A 128 0.84 13.99 -6.04
CA ALA A 128 2.14 13.37 -6.28
C ALA A 128 3.06 13.46 -5.05
N LYS A 129 3.16 14.64 -4.40
CA LYS A 129 3.91 14.80 -3.14
C LYS A 129 3.38 13.88 -2.05
N LEU A 130 2.06 13.80 -1.90
CA LEU A 130 1.43 12.96 -0.89
C LEU A 130 1.67 11.47 -1.13
N CYS A 131 1.63 11.01 -2.39
CA CYS A 131 2.00 9.65 -2.75
C CYS A 131 3.45 9.32 -2.35
N LEU A 132 4.39 10.25 -2.57
CA LEU A 132 5.79 10.06 -2.18
C LEU A 132 5.96 10.00 -0.65
N VAL A 133 5.24 10.84 0.09
CA VAL A 133 5.19 10.78 1.57
C VAL A 133 4.64 9.43 2.06
N SER A 134 3.56 8.95 1.42
CA SER A 134 2.97 7.64 1.73
C SER A 134 3.95 6.50 1.49
N LEU A 135 4.62 6.48 0.34
CA LEU A 135 5.63 5.47 -0.02
C LEU A 135 6.84 5.49 0.93
N GLU A 136 7.31 6.68 1.28
CA GLU A 136 8.42 6.86 2.22
C GLU A 136 8.09 6.34 3.62
N SER A 137 6.88 6.66 4.11
CA SER A 137 6.38 6.17 5.39
C SER A 137 6.33 4.64 5.41
N THR A 138 5.82 4.03 4.34
CA THR A 138 5.79 2.57 4.22
C THR A 138 7.19 1.96 4.18
N SER A 139 8.10 2.50 3.36
CA SER A 139 9.46 1.96 3.22
C SER A 139 10.28 2.02 4.51
N ARG A 140 10.01 3.00 5.39
CA ARG A 140 10.66 3.06 6.70
C ARG A 140 10.13 2.04 7.70
N SER A 141 8.89 1.62 7.55
CA SER A 141 8.24 0.69 8.48
C SER A 141 8.22 -0.75 7.97
N ASN A 142 8.48 -0.98 6.68
CA ASN A 142 8.52 -2.31 6.09
C ASN A 142 9.58 -2.40 4.98
N ILE A 143 10.53 -3.33 5.13
CA ILE A 143 11.66 -3.55 4.22
C ILE A 143 11.25 -4.09 2.85
N THR A 144 10.05 -4.64 2.71
CA THR A 144 9.54 -5.14 1.43
C THR A 144 9.20 -4.01 0.45
N VAL A 145 9.14 -2.76 0.93
CA VAL A 145 8.89 -1.58 0.12
C VAL A 145 10.14 -0.69 0.10
N GLY A 146 10.62 -0.37 -1.09
CA GLY A 146 11.84 0.42 -1.28
C GLY A 146 11.90 1.11 -2.63
N ALA A 147 12.85 2.02 -2.75
CA ALA A 147 13.16 2.69 -4.01
C ALA A 147 13.72 1.68 -5.04
N PRO A 148 13.62 1.97 -6.36
CA PRO A 148 13.14 3.21 -6.96
C PRO A 148 11.62 3.40 -6.82
N PHE A 149 11.19 4.63 -6.53
CA PHE A 149 9.78 5.01 -6.60
C PHE A 149 9.48 5.68 -7.94
N GLU A 150 8.36 5.30 -8.56
CA GLU A 150 7.91 5.91 -9.81
C GLU A 150 6.57 6.62 -9.61
N ILE A 151 6.44 7.79 -10.23
CA ILE A 151 5.20 8.59 -10.26
C ILE A 151 4.90 8.94 -11.71
N GLY A 152 3.63 8.87 -12.10
CA GLY A 152 3.13 9.41 -13.36
C GLY A 152 1.93 10.31 -13.12
N ILE A 153 1.79 11.38 -13.89
CA ILE A 153 0.67 12.32 -13.77
C ILE A 153 -0.16 12.28 -15.06
N TYR A 154 -1.40 11.85 -14.92
CA TYR A 154 -2.37 11.90 -16.00
C TYR A 154 -3.31 13.09 -15.81
N ARG A 155 -3.34 14.03 -16.76
CA ARG A 155 -4.29 15.17 -16.73
C ARG A 155 -5.57 14.78 -17.46
N LYS A 156 -6.72 15.11 -16.87
CA LYS A 156 -8.04 14.89 -17.47
C LYS A 156 -8.09 15.44 -18.91
N GLU A 157 -8.69 14.69 -19.83
CA GLU A 157 -8.80 14.95 -21.27
C GLU A 157 -7.48 15.02 -22.05
N SER A 158 -6.32 14.84 -21.43
CA SER A 158 -5.05 14.92 -22.16
C SER A 158 -4.79 13.71 -23.07
N LEU A 159 -5.36 12.54 -22.74
CA LEU A 159 -5.13 11.25 -23.41
C LEU A 159 -3.64 10.87 -23.56
N ILE A 160 -2.76 11.55 -22.81
CA ILE A 160 -1.31 11.38 -22.84
C ILE A 160 -0.84 11.25 -21.39
N LEU A 161 -0.03 10.24 -21.10
CA LEU A 161 0.60 10.12 -19.79
C LEU A 161 1.72 11.15 -19.67
N GLY A 162 1.50 12.20 -18.87
CA GLY A 162 2.47 13.25 -18.62
C GLY A 162 3.38 12.95 -17.43
N ASN A 163 4.54 13.63 -17.42
CA ASN A 163 5.44 13.76 -16.26
C ASN A 163 5.67 12.46 -15.47
N ARG A 164 6.28 11.46 -16.12
CA ARG A 164 6.78 10.26 -15.44
C ARG A 164 8.12 10.56 -14.79
N CYS A 165 8.19 10.38 -13.48
CA CYS A 165 9.38 10.61 -12.66
C CYS A 165 9.78 9.31 -11.98
N ARG A 166 11.09 9.10 -11.84
CA ARG A 166 11.67 7.99 -11.07
C ARG A 166 12.62 8.55 -10.02
N PHE A 167 12.49 8.06 -8.80
CA PHE A 167 13.22 8.54 -7.63
C PHE A 167 14.02 7.39 -7.02
N GLU A 168 15.35 7.45 -7.19
CA GLU A 168 16.28 6.53 -6.54
C GLU A 168 16.37 6.79 -5.03
N GLN A 169 16.92 5.83 -4.28
CA GLN A 169 16.99 5.86 -2.81
C GLN A 169 17.62 7.16 -2.26
N ASN A 170 18.67 7.64 -2.93
CA ASN A 170 19.44 8.83 -2.53
C ASN A 170 19.08 10.08 -3.35
N ASN A 171 17.91 10.10 -4.00
CA ASN A 171 17.48 11.25 -4.78
C ASN A 171 17.38 12.52 -3.88
N PRO A 172 18.04 13.64 -4.24
CA PRO A 172 18.08 14.84 -3.38
C PRO A 172 16.69 15.39 -3.01
N TYR A 173 15.74 15.33 -3.93
CA TYR A 173 14.36 15.74 -3.66
C TYR A 173 13.68 14.84 -2.63
N MET A 174 13.86 13.52 -2.72
CA MET A 174 13.31 12.58 -1.73
C MET A 174 13.92 12.77 -0.34
N VAL A 175 15.23 13.05 -0.27
CA VAL A 175 15.91 13.39 1.00
C VAL A 175 15.27 14.65 1.60
N GLN A 176 15.03 15.68 0.79
CA GLN A 176 14.37 16.91 1.23
C GLN A 176 12.93 16.66 1.68
N VAL A 177 12.11 15.94 0.90
CA VAL A 177 10.73 15.57 1.26
C VAL A 177 10.69 14.86 2.60
N ARG A 178 11.55 13.85 2.79
CA ARG A 178 11.65 13.10 4.03
C ARG A 178 11.98 14.01 5.21
N ARG A 179 13.01 14.85 5.07
CA ARG A 179 13.43 15.78 6.13
C ARG A 179 12.29 16.73 6.51
N THR A 180 11.76 17.45 5.52
CA THR A 180 10.71 18.46 5.74
C THR A 180 9.44 17.86 6.34
N TRP A 181 9.01 16.69 5.87
CA TRP A 181 7.82 16.02 6.42
C TRP A 181 8.01 15.59 7.87
N ASN A 182 9.15 14.97 8.20
CA ASN A 182 9.43 14.52 9.57
C ASN A 182 9.58 15.71 10.54
N ASP A 183 10.24 16.78 10.12
CA ASP A 183 10.37 17.99 10.94
C ASP A 183 9.00 18.64 11.18
N GLY A 184 8.13 18.66 10.15
CA GLY A 184 6.74 19.12 10.28
C GLY A 184 5.92 18.31 11.29
N ILE A 185 6.00 16.97 11.25
CA ILE A 185 5.31 16.10 12.22
C ILE A 185 5.82 16.35 13.64
N ARG A 186 7.15 16.45 13.83
CA ARG A 186 7.73 16.73 15.15
C ARG A 186 7.27 18.08 15.69
N ASN A 187 7.25 19.10 14.85
CA ASN A 187 6.78 20.43 15.23
C ASN A 187 5.30 20.41 15.63
N ALA A 188 4.45 19.69 14.87
CA ALA A 188 3.04 19.51 15.22
C ALA A 188 2.88 18.76 16.57
N PHE A 189 3.70 17.75 16.83
CA PHE A 189 3.70 17.04 18.12
C PHE A 189 4.12 17.96 19.28
N HIS A 190 5.16 18.77 19.12
CA HIS A 190 5.60 19.72 20.14
C HIS A 190 4.60 20.85 20.39
N ALA A 191 3.74 21.15 19.42
CA ALA A 191 2.66 22.12 19.55
C ALA A 191 1.40 21.55 20.23
N LEU A 192 1.37 20.25 20.56
CA LEU A 192 0.25 19.67 21.31
C LEU A 192 0.16 20.30 22.72
N PRO A 193 -1.06 20.40 23.28
CA PRO A 193 -1.23 20.79 24.66
C PRO A 193 -0.43 19.89 25.61
N GLY A 194 0.15 20.47 26.66
CA GLY A 194 0.87 19.70 27.67
C GLY A 194 -0.04 18.67 28.32
N PHE A 195 0.44 17.42 28.42
CA PHE A 195 -0.30 16.36 29.08
C PHE A 195 -0.10 16.44 30.60
N MET A 196 -1.18 16.76 31.34
CA MET A 196 -1.18 16.85 32.80
C MET A 196 -2.00 15.68 33.37
N PRO A 197 -1.37 14.59 33.86
CA PRO A 197 -2.09 13.40 34.32
C PRO A 197 -3.17 13.70 35.38
N GLU A 198 -2.87 14.66 36.26
CA GLU A 198 -3.74 15.14 37.35
C GLU A 198 -5.09 15.70 36.86
N GLN A 199 -5.16 16.19 35.61
CA GLN A 199 -6.38 16.76 35.02
C GLN A 199 -7.28 15.69 34.37
N HIS A 200 -6.82 14.44 34.33
CA HIS A 200 -7.48 13.31 33.69
C HIS A 200 -7.70 12.12 34.63
N SER A 201 -7.36 12.26 35.92
CA SER A 201 -7.63 11.29 36.96
C SER A 201 -9.11 11.30 37.35
N ASN A 202 -9.95 10.62 36.56
CA ASN A 202 -11.09 9.95 37.16
C ASN A 202 -10.52 8.83 38.02
N ILE A 203 -10.63 8.96 39.34
CA ILE A 203 -10.17 7.96 40.31
C ILE A 203 -10.70 6.59 39.88
N VAL A 204 -9.85 5.77 39.26
CA VAL A 204 -10.11 4.33 39.14
C VAL A 204 -9.89 3.81 40.56
N GLN A 205 -10.97 3.64 41.32
CA GLN A 205 -10.87 2.89 42.57
C GLN A 205 -10.33 1.50 42.21
N PRO A 206 -9.25 1.03 42.87
CA PRO A 206 -8.78 -0.32 42.63
C PRO A 206 -9.90 -1.29 42.98
N ASP A 207 -10.18 -2.21 42.07
CA ASP A 207 -11.17 -3.27 42.24
C ASP A 207 -10.77 -4.11 43.48
N PRO A 208 -11.62 -4.19 44.54
CA PRO A 208 -11.28 -4.89 45.78
C PRO A 208 -11.05 -6.40 45.61
N ALA A 209 -11.26 -6.96 44.42
CA ALA A 209 -11.15 -8.38 44.13
C ALA A 209 -9.73 -8.89 43.82
N PHE A 210 -8.70 -8.03 43.74
CA PHE A 210 -7.32 -8.49 43.57
C PHE A 210 -6.60 -8.59 44.92
N PRO A 211 -6.29 -9.81 45.43
CA PRO A 211 -5.49 -9.96 46.64
C PRO A 211 -4.09 -9.41 46.39
N GLN A 212 -3.65 -8.48 47.23
CA GLN A 212 -2.25 -8.07 47.29
C GLN A 212 -1.40 -9.30 47.60
N GLN A 213 -0.55 -9.71 46.66
CA GLN A 213 0.48 -10.71 46.92
C GLN A 213 1.38 -10.17 48.02
N GLN A 214 1.18 -10.67 49.24
CA GLN A 214 2.08 -10.46 50.36
C GLN A 214 3.49 -10.95 49.97
N GLU A 215 4.46 -10.10 50.29
CA GLU A 215 5.89 -10.33 50.17
C GLU A 215 6.27 -11.75 50.62
N MET A 216 6.66 -12.61 49.69
CA MET A 216 7.43 -13.81 50.04
C MET A 216 8.79 -13.33 50.54
N GLN A 217 8.93 -13.41 51.86
CA GLN A 217 10.17 -13.29 52.61
C GLN A 217 11.31 -14.02 51.90
N GLN A 218 12.40 -13.29 51.67
CA GLN A 218 13.70 -13.84 51.32
C GLN A 218 14.14 -14.79 52.44
N GLN A 219 14.13 -16.10 52.18
CA GLN A 219 14.92 -17.05 52.97
C GLN A 219 16.32 -17.16 52.35
N PRO A 220 17.40 -17.05 53.14
CA PRO A 220 18.76 -17.17 52.62
C PRO A 220 19.08 -18.64 52.29
N ILE A 221 19.75 -18.83 51.15
CA ILE A 221 20.26 -20.13 50.67
C ILE A 221 21.37 -20.62 51.62
N PRO A 222 21.32 -21.84 52.18
CA PRO A 222 22.44 -22.39 52.92
C PRO A 222 23.59 -22.76 51.97
N GLN A 223 24.79 -22.25 52.25
CA GLN A 223 26.03 -22.71 51.64
C GLN A 223 26.27 -24.18 52.00
N GLN A 224 26.30 -25.07 51.01
CA GLN A 224 26.94 -26.39 51.17
C GLN A 224 28.27 -26.42 50.44
N GLN A 225 29.28 -26.77 51.22
CA GLN A 225 30.69 -26.90 50.91
C GLN A 225 30.95 -27.95 49.82
N GLN A 226 31.97 -27.67 49.01
CA GLN A 226 32.72 -28.67 48.25
C GLN A 226 33.28 -29.75 49.19
N LEU A 227 33.17 -31.02 48.77
CA LEU A 227 34.19 -32.02 49.08
C LEU A 227 34.26 -33.07 47.95
N MET A 228 35.49 -33.22 47.45
CA MET A 228 35.92 -34.19 46.44
C MET A 228 35.69 -35.64 46.88
N THR A 229 35.35 -36.52 45.93
CA THR A 229 36.20 -37.66 45.51
C THR A 229 35.74 -38.16 44.14
#